data_AF-A0A8H5JZF7-F1
#
_entry.id   AF-A0A8H5JZF7-F1
#
_cell.length_a   1.000
_cell.length_b   1.000
_cell.length_c   1.000
_cell.angle_alpha   90.00
_cell.angle_beta   90.00
_cell.angle_gamma   90.00
#
_symmetry.space_group_name_H-M   'P 1'
#
loop_
_entity.id
_entity.type
_entity.pdbx_description
1 polymer ?
#
loop_
_entity_poly.entity_id
_entity_poly.type
_entity_poly.pdbx_seq_one_letter_code
_entity_poly.pdbx_strand_id
1 'polypeptide(L)'
;MKDGVFQQILVTSALDQTLLGLNYLHDADVIHTDIHSDNLLVALTDDSILATVEDNELHRPSARKFVDETVIHVSQYMLGGAGALTICDL
;
A
#
# COMPACT_ATOMS: atom_id res chain seq x y z
N MET A 1 -1.94 -9.88 -21.03
CA MET A 1 -1.46 -8.50 -20.79
C MET A 1 -0.20 -8.30 -21.60
N LYS A 2 0.02 -7.12 -22.21
CA LYS A 2 1.39 -6.76 -22.60
C LYS A 2 2.17 -6.57 -21.30
N ASP A 3 3.31 -7.21 -21.16
CA ASP A 3 4.10 -7.15 -19.94
C ASP A 3 4.37 -5.68 -19.56
N GLY A 4 4.18 -5.34 -18.28
CA GLY A 4 4.48 -4.02 -17.74
C GLY A 4 3.47 -2.90 -18.05
N VAL A 5 2.26 -3.20 -18.54
CA VAL A 5 1.22 -2.17 -18.78
C VAL A 5 -0.02 -2.43 -17.93
N PHE A 6 -0.39 -1.44 -17.11
CA PHE A 6 -1.63 -1.47 -16.35
C PHE A 6 -2.86 -1.21 -17.23
N GLN A 7 -4.00 -1.78 -16.85
CA GLN A 7 -5.28 -1.51 -17.51
C GLN A 7 -5.66 -0.04 -17.33
N GLN A 8 -6.23 0.57 -18.36
CA GLN A 8 -6.65 1.97 -18.31
C GLN A 8 -7.50 2.28 -17.08
N ILE A 9 -8.47 1.41 -16.76
CA ILE A 9 -9.37 1.60 -15.62
C ILE A 9 -8.63 1.66 -14.28
N LEU A 10 -7.58 0.86 -14.12
CA LEU A 10 -6.76 0.87 -12.91
C LEU A 10 -5.99 2.19 -12.79
N VAL A 11 -5.41 2.65 -13.90
CA VAL A 11 -4.64 3.89 -13.95
C VAL A 11 -5.54 5.11 -13.69
N THR A 12 -6.71 5.18 -14.33
CA THR A 12 -7.65 6.30 -14.13
C THR A 12 -8.18 6.33 -12.71
N SER A 13 -8.54 5.18 -12.13
CA SER A 13 -9.03 5.11 -10.74
C SER A 13 -7.96 5.54 -9.73
N ALA A 14 -6.71 5.10 -9.93
CA ALA A 14 -5.60 5.51 -9.07
C ALA A 14 -5.30 7.01 -9.18
N LEU A 15 -5.35 7.57 -10.39
CA LEU A 15 -5.17 9.01 -10.62
C LEU A 15 -6.28 9.83 -9.95
N ASP A 16 -7.55 9.43 -10.09
CA ASP A 16 -8.68 10.12 -9.47
C ASP A 16 -8.52 10.17 -7.94
N GLN A 17 -8.16 9.05 -7.31
CA GLN A 17 -7.94 8.99 -5.86
C GLN A 17 -6.71 9.78 -5.42
N THR A 18 -5.62 9.75 -6.19
CA THR A 18 -4.42 10.55 -5.92
C THR A 18 -4.72 12.05 -5.99
N LEU A 19 -5.42 12.49 -7.03
CA LEU A 19 -5.79 13.90 -7.21
C LEU A 19 -6.75 14.38 -6.12
N LEU A 20 -7.68 13.52 -5.68
CA LEU A 20 -8.57 13.81 -4.56
C LEU A 20 -7.79 14.01 -3.25
N GLY A 21 -6.83 13.12 -2.96
CA GLY A 21 -5.95 13.25 -1.80
C GLY A 21 -5.09 14.52 -1.85
N LEU A 22 -4.53 14.85 -3.02
CA LEU A 22 -3.77 16.08 -3.21
C LEU A 22 -4.63 17.33 -3.05
N ASN A 23 -5.87 17.33 -3.55
CA ASN A 23 -6.80 18.44 -3.33
C ASN A 23 -7.04 18.67 -1.84
N TYR A 24 -7.24 17.60 -1.07
CA TYR A 24 -7.40 17.68 0.38
C TYR A 24 -6.16 18.28 1.07
N LEU A 25 -4.96 17.84 0.70
CA LEU A 25 -3.71 18.40 1.24
C LEU A 25 -3.56 19.90 0.90
N HIS A 26 -3.84 20.27 -0.35
CA HIS A 26 -3.74 21.67 -0.79
C HIS A 26 -4.77 22.57 -0.11
N ASP A 27 -5.99 22.09 0.14
CA ASP A 27 -7.01 22.82 0.91
C ASP A 27 -6.56 23.09 2.36
N ALA A 28 -5.66 22.26 2.89
CA ALA A 28 -5.03 22.41 4.20
C ALA A 28 -3.68 23.17 4.16
N ASP A 29 -3.31 23.76 3.02
CA ASP A 29 -2.02 24.45 2.79
C ASP A 29 -0.79 23.51 2.97
N VAL A 30 -0.96 22.23 2.66
CA VAL A 30 0.09 21.21 2.73
C VAL A 30 0.54 20.81 1.33
N ILE A 31 1.86 20.86 1.09
CA ILE A 31 2.49 20.37 -0.15
C ILE A 31 3.23 19.07 0.19
N HIS A 32 2.85 17.95 -0.44
CA HIS A 32 3.46 16.63 -0.18
C HIS A 32 4.95 16.57 -0.56
N THR A 33 5.34 17.25 -1.63
CA THR A 33 6.71 17.31 -2.22
C THR A 33 7.30 16.00 -2.77
N ASP A 34 6.82 14.82 -2.34
CA ASP A 34 7.39 13.53 -2.75
C ASP A 34 6.35 12.51 -3.26
N ILE A 35 5.58 12.88 -4.28
CA ILE A 35 4.56 11.98 -4.85
C ILE A 35 5.20 11.02 -5.86
N HIS A 36 5.21 9.74 -5.53
CA HIS A 36 5.57 8.62 -6.41
C HIS A 36 4.85 7.33 -5.97
N SER A 37 5.00 6.25 -6.75
CA SER A 37 4.25 5.00 -6.55
C SER A 37 4.45 4.33 -5.19
N ASP A 38 5.60 4.54 -4.54
CA ASP A 38 5.87 3.90 -3.24
C ASP A 38 5.14 4.62 -2.10
N ASN A 39 4.73 5.87 -2.33
CA ASN A 39 3.94 6.69 -1.41
C ASN A 39 2.43 6.65 -1.69
N LEU A 40 1.99 5.75 -2.58
CA LEU A 40 0.59 5.52 -2.90
C LEU A 40 0.16 4.12 -2.41
N LEU A 41 -0.39 4.07 -1.21
CA LEU A 41 -0.74 2.83 -0.54
C LEU A 41 -2.17 2.41 -0.87
N VAL A 42 -2.41 1.11 -1.01
CA VAL A 42 -3.77 0.55 -1.15
C VAL A 42 -4.27 0.17 0.25
N ALA A 43 -5.34 0.84 0.71
CA ALA A 43 -5.91 0.55 2.01
C ALA A 43 -6.47 -0.87 2.11
N LEU A 44 -6.39 -1.43 3.31
CA LEU A 44 -7.11 -2.66 3.64
C LEU A 44 -8.61 -2.38 3.73
N THR A 45 -9.43 -3.33 3.28
CA THR A 45 -10.89 -3.24 3.43
C THR A 45 -11.37 -3.70 4.81
N ASP A 46 -10.56 -4.50 5.50
CA ASP A 46 -10.84 -5.05 6.83
C ASP A 46 -9.53 -5.32 7.57
N ASP A 47 -9.38 -4.72 8.76
CA ASP A 47 -8.20 -4.89 9.61
C ASP A 47 -8.09 -6.30 10.20
N SER A 48 -9.16 -7.11 10.19
CA SER A 48 -9.13 -8.50 10.65
C SER A 48 -8.13 -9.38 9.89
N ILE A 49 -7.74 -8.95 8.68
CA ILE A 49 -6.69 -9.57 7.87
C ILE A 49 -5.35 -9.53 8.60
N LEU A 50 -5.05 -8.47 9.34
CA LEU A 50 -3.80 -8.34 10.08
C LEU A 50 -3.67 -9.45 11.14
N ALA A 51 -4.74 -9.75 11.87
CA ALA A 51 -4.76 -10.84 12.85
C ALA A 51 -4.55 -12.21 12.18
N THR A 52 -5.12 -12.41 10.99
CA THR A 52 -4.91 -13.64 10.20
C THR A 52 -3.44 -13.78 9.77
N VAL A 53 -2.79 -12.67 9.44
CA VAL A 53 -1.38 -12.65 9.01
C VAL A 53 -0.46 -12.90 10.18
N GLU A 54 -0.73 -12.30 11.34
CA GLU A 54 -0.01 -12.58 12.59
C GLU A 54 -0.11 -14.05 12.98
N ASP A 55 -1.32 -14.63 12.97
CA ASP A 55 -1.53 -16.04 13.30
C ASP A 55 -0.81 -16.97 12.33
N ASN A 56 -0.86 -16.67 11.03
CA ASN A 56 -0.12 -17.43 10.02
C ASN A 56 1.40 -17.32 10.22
N GLU A 57 1.93 -16.13 10.53
CA GLU A 57 3.36 -15.92 10.75
C GLU A 57 3.85 -16.63 12.04
N LEU A 58 2.99 -16.72 13.06
CA LEU A 58 3.27 -17.46 14.30
C LEU A 58 3.35 -18.98 14.04
N HIS A 59 2.38 -19.53 13.31
CA HIS A 59 2.29 -20.97 13.08
C HIS A 59 3.16 -21.45 11.91
N ARG A 60 3.41 -20.60 10.92
CA ARG A 60 4.14 -20.88 9.69
C ARG A 60 5.07 -19.71 9.32
N PRO A 61 6.18 -19.55 10.06
CA PRO A 61 7.22 -18.56 9.79
C PRO A 61 7.54 -18.38 8.31
N SER A 62 7.42 -17.14 7.81
CA SER A 62 7.87 -16.81 6.47
C SER A 62 9.39 -16.66 6.40
N ALA A 63 9.93 -16.76 5.19
CA ALA A 63 11.35 -16.49 4.98
C ALA A 63 11.67 -15.06 5.41
N ARG A 64 12.65 -14.90 6.30
CA ARG A 64 13.05 -13.61 6.86
C ARG A 64 14.55 -13.50 7.03
N LYS A 65 15.05 -12.27 6.98
CA LYS A 65 16.43 -11.93 7.34
C LYS A 65 16.46 -10.96 8.51
N PHE A 66 17.52 -11.08 9.31
CA PHE A 66 17.81 -10.19 10.42
C PHE A 66 18.92 -9.23 9.97
N VAL A 67 18.64 -7.94 10.03
CA VAL A 67 19.59 -6.87 9.73
C VAL A 67 19.60 -5.93 10.93
N ASP A 68 20.66 -6.00 11.73
CA ASP A 68 20.74 -5.36 13.05
C ASP A 68 19.52 -5.74 13.92
N GLU A 69 18.78 -4.75 14.42
CA GLU A 69 17.55 -4.94 15.21
C GLU A 69 16.28 -5.10 14.35
N THR A 70 16.42 -5.11 13.01
CA THR A 70 15.28 -5.17 12.08
C THR A 70 15.08 -6.58 11.53
N VAL A 71 13.84 -7.06 11.58
CA VAL A 71 13.43 -8.31 10.91
C VAL A 71 12.70 -7.96 9.61
N ILE A 72 13.26 -8.38 8.48
CA ILE A 72 12.68 -8.18 7.16
C ILE A 72 12.07 -9.50 6.71
N HIS A 73 10.75 -9.53 6.57
CA HIS A 73 9.99 -10.67 6.05
C HIS A 73 9.90 -10.61 4.53
N VAL A 74 9.81 -11.77 3.88
CA VAL A 74 9.44 -11.85 2.47
C VAL A 74 8.04 -11.30 2.27
N SER A 75 7.79 -10.65 1.13
CA SER A 75 6.47 -10.15 0.76
C SER A 75 5.44 -11.27 0.79
N GLN A 76 4.33 -11.03 1.48
CA GLN A 76 3.21 -11.96 1.56
C GLN A 76 2.04 -11.41 0.76
N TYR A 77 1.32 -12.31 0.09
CA TYR A 77 0.09 -11.93 -0.60
C TYR A 77 -1.03 -11.77 0.44
N MET A 78 -1.47 -10.54 0.63
CA MET A 78 -2.56 -10.19 1.55
C MET A 78 -3.88 -10.25 0.77
N LEU A 79 -4.72 -11.25 1.05
CA LEU A 79 -6.10 -11.27 0.54
C LEU A 79 -6.93 -10.22 1.29
N GLY A 80 -6.86 -8.98 0.82
CA GLY A 80 -7.83 -7.93 1.16
C GLY A 80 -7.32 -6.49 1.10
N GLY A 81 -6.36 -6.21 0.22
CA GLY A 81 -6.12 -4.86 -0.27
C GLY A 81 -6.83 -4.60 -1.60
N ALA A 82 -7.97 -3.90 -1.54
CA ALA A 82 -8.58 -3.15 -2.65
C ALA A 82 -9.44 -1.99 -2.12
N GLY A 83 -9.11 -1.48 -0.93
CA GLY A 83 -9.68 -0.25 -0.39
C GLY A 83 -9.22 0.97 -1.18
N ALA A 84 -9.53 2.17 -0.69
CA ALA A 84 -9.11 3.40 -1.35
C ALA A 84 -7.57 3.49 -1.42
N LEU A 85 -7.06 4.06 -2.51
CA LEU A 85 -5.68 4.50 -2.59
C LEU A 85 -5.47 5.71 -1.67
N THR A 86 -4.45 5.66 -0.83
CA THR A 86 -4.12 6.70 0.16
C THR A 86 -2.70 7.21 -0.05
N ILE A 87 -2.51 8.52 0.11
CA ILE A 87 -1.20 9.17 0.06
C ILE A 87 -0.52 9.03 1.44
N CYS A 88 0.78 8.70 1.46
CA CYS A 88 1.59 8.67 2.69
C CYS A 88 2.92 9.42 2.53
N ASP A 89 3.49 9.88 3.64
CA ASP A 89 4.63 10.82 3.73
C ASP A 89 5.95 10.18 4.20
N LEU A 90 6.16 8.88 3.94
CA LEU A 90 7.24 8.07 4.53
C LEU A 90 8.62 8.75 4.57
#